data_AF-A0A850GCE8-F1
#
_entry.id   AF-A0A850GCE8-F1
#
_cell.length_a   1.000
_cell.length_b   1.000
_cell.length_c   1.000
_cell.angle_alpha   90.00
_cell.angle_beta   90.00
_cell.angle_gamma   90.00
#
_symmetry.space_group_name_H-M   'P 1'
#
loop_
_entity.id
_entity.type
_entity.pdbx_description
1 polymer ?
#
loop_
_entity_poly.entity_id
_entity_poly.type
_entity_poly.pdbx_seq_one_letter_code
_entity_poly.pdbx_strand_id
1 'polypeptide(L)'
;MPGGLHLRAMDWSRPLSSSLLLVPLAVLLVTGCERGGQLVPDAWVDAPAPTHTPRPLPEPSWDAQSPGSDGSLLASYADRSPNKQEEVERWQLPWQSRAAIAELLIVAADDDPAGMGRILSSNARWGLPDRRQFQSRPVFTKDDPLGIEFLSALRTSASRFKKRAKFILEPLPGFEMFAASGAEPVWASYFSDDGQDVLAFRMIVEGGQLKIDYVGLFVERPRGMLRVSSEIAGDPPPTIPLVKAEVSLAPPKSKSKSTPEPSEQTDEETEG
;
A
#
# COMPACT_ATOMS: atom_id res chain seq x y z
N MET A 1 -44.88 -15.83 -33.83
CA MET A 1 -44.16 -17.10 -33.62
C MET A 1 -43.42 -17.03 -32.30
N PRO A 2 -43.85 -17.74 -31.25
CA PRO A 2 -43.16 -17.73 -29.97
C PRO A 2 -42.22 -18.93 -29.86
N GLY A 3 -40.91 -18.68 -29.78
CA GLY A 3 -39.90 -19.70 -29.47
C GLY A 3 -39.69 -19.80 -27.97
N GLY A 4 -40.21 -20.86 -27.36
CA GLY A 4 -40.03 -21.18 -25.95
C GLY A 4 -38.62 -21.72 -25.69
N LEU A 5 -37.87 -21.04 -24.83
CA LEU A 5 -36.60 -21.52 -24.29
C LEU A 5 -36.87 -22.24 -22.97
N HIS A 6 -36.68 -23.56 -22.99
CA HIS A 6 -36.73 -24.43 -21.83
C HIS A 6 -35.55 -24.15 -20.88
N LEU A 7 -35.82 -23.56 -19.72
CA LEU A 7 -34.90 -23.56 -18.58
C LEU A 7 -34.93 -24.93 -17.90
N ARG A 8 -33.82 -25.67 -18.00
CA ARG A 8 -33.54 -26.84 -17.16
C ARG A 8 -33.08 -26.36 -15.78
N ALA A 9 -33.87 -26.67 -14.76
CA ALA A 9 -33.45 -26.58 -13.37
C ALA A 9 -32.35 -27.63 -13.10
N MET A 10 -31.19 -27.18 -12.62
CA MET A 10 -30.17 -28.06 -12.06
C MET A 10 -30.36 -28.14 -10.55
N ASP A 11 -30.80 -29.31 -10.12
CA ASP A 11 -30.97 -29.75 -8.74
C ASP A 11 -29.59 -29.97 -8.10
N TRP A 12 -29.23 -29.15 -7.10
CA TRP A 12 -27.99 -29.26 -6.32
C TRP A 12 -28.30 -29.84 -4.94
N SER A 13 -28.77 -31.09 -4.93
CA SER A 13 -28.98 -31.86 -3.72
C SER A 13 -27.79 -32.81 -3.51
N ARG A 14 -26.83 -32.43 -2.66
CA ARG A 14 -25.95 -33.39 -1.97
C ARG A 14 -25.74 -33.01 -0.50
N PRO A 15 -26.15 -33.87 0.44
CA PRO A 15 -25.95 -33.67 1.86
C PRO A 15 -24.60 -34.19 2.35
N LEU A 16 -24.13 -33.57 3.43
CA LEU A 16 -23.44 -34.15 4.60
C LEU A 16 -22.33 -35.17 4.34
N SER A 17 -21.09 -34.78 4.66
CA SER A 17 -20.17 -35.68 5.35
C SER A 17 -19.32 -34.91 6.34
N SER A 18 -19.82 -34.91 7.57
CA SER A 18 -19.08 -34.62 8.79
C SER A 18 -17.90 -35.57 8.90
N SER A 19 -16.68 -35.05 8.87
CA SER A 19 -15.50 -35.75 9.39
C SER A 19 -14.92 -34.90 10.51
N LEU A 20 -15.46 -35.14 11.71
CA LEU A 20 -14.85 -34.79 12.98
C LEU A 20 -13.56 -35.59 13.12
N LEU A 21 -12.42 -34.99 12.79
CA LEU A 21 -11.13 -35.50 13.24
C LEU A 21 -10.70 -34.71 14.48
N LEU A 22 -10.91 -35.36 15.63
CA LEU A 22 -10.24 -35.04 16.88
C LEU A 22 -8.72 -35.12 16.67
N VAL A 23 -8.03 -34.00 16.76
CA VAL A 23 -6.57 -33.97 16.88
C VAL A 23 -6.23 -33.85 18.37
N PRO A 24 -5.39 -34.74 18.92
CA PRO A 24 -5.00 -34.68 20.32
C PRO A 24 -4.16 -33.44 20.62
N LEU A 25 -4.57 -32.77 21.69
CA LEU A 25 -3.92 -31.65 22.36
C LEU A 25 -2.55 -32.09 22.90
N ALA A 26 -1.49 -31.95 22.10
CA ALA A 26 -0.12 -32.09 22.57
C ALA A 26 0.29 -30.81 23.30
N VAL A 27 0.16 -30.82 24.63
CA VAL A 27 0.69 -29.81 25.53
C VAL A 27 2.21 -29.91 25.54
N LEU A 28 2.87 -29.14 24.68
CA LEU A 28 4.31 -28.88 24.79
C LEU A 28 4.51 -27.70 25.73
N LEU A 29 4.83 -28.03 26.99
CA LEU A 29 5.41 -27.12 27.98
C LEU A 29 6.77 -26.63 27.46
N VAL A 30 6.78 -25.48 26.78
CA VAL A 30 8.02 -24.73 26.53
C VAL A 30 8.28 -23.87 27.75
N THR A 31 9.05 -24.44 28.66
CA THR A 31 9.75 -23.71 29.72
C THR A 31 10.93 -22.97 29.12
N GLY A 32 11.07 -21.68 29.46
CA GLY A 32 12.36 -20.99 29.46
C GLY A 32 12.77 -20.27 28.17
N CYS A 33 12.17 -19.12 27.91
CA CYS A 33 12.94 -17.97 27.44
C CYS A 33 12.69 -16.82 28.42
N GLU A 34 13.71 -16.49 29.20
CA GLU A 34 13.74 -15.30 30.04
C GLU A 34 13.40 -14.09 29.18
N ARG A 35 12.21 -13.55 29.45
CA ARG A 35 11.70 -12.32 28.87
C ARG A 35 12.58 -11.21 29.43
N GLY A 36 13.59 -10.80 28.66
CA GLY A 36 14.30 -9.55 28.90
C GLY A 36 13.26 -8.46 29.13
N GLY A 37 13.29 -7.85 30.32
CA GLY A 37 12.26 -6.94 30.78
C GLY A 37 12.02 -5.84 29.76
N GLN A 38 10.87 -5.90 29.08
CA GLN A 38 10.29 -4.70 28.51
C GLN A 38 9.94 -3.81 29.69
N LEU A 39 10.66 -2.71 29.82
CA LEU A 39 10.30 -1.57 30.66
C LEU A 39 8.95 -1.05 30.15
N VAL A 40 7.86 -1.64 30.61
CA VAL A 40 6.52 -1.07 30.46
C VAL A 40 6.44 0.03 31.52
N PRO A 41 6.30 1.31 31.13
CA PRO A 41 6.12 2.37 32.12
C PRO A 41 4.86 2.12 32.95
N ASP A 42 4.96 2.26 34.28
CA ASP A 42 3.87 2.01 35.25
C ASP A 42 2.62 2.91 35.06
N ALA A 43 2.70 3.91 34.19
CA ALA A 43 1.59 4.77 33.85
C ALA A 43 1.66 5.19 32.38
N TRP A 44 0.59 4.89 31.64
CA TRP A 44 0.30 5.58 30.39
C TRP A 44 -0.14 6.99 30.75
N VAL A 45 0.71 7.98 30.49
CA VAL A 45 0.31 9.38 30.56
C VAL A 45 -0.68 9.60 29.43
N ASP A 46 -1.91 10.00 29.76
CA ASP A 46 -2.90 10.38 28.77
C ASP A 46 -2.28 11.41 27.81
N ALA A 47 -2.37 11.14 26.51
CA ALA A 47 -1.89 12.07 25.51
C ALA A 47 -2.60 13.43 25.75
N PRO A 48 -1.84 14.55 25.82
CA PRO A 48 -2.44 15.84 26.06
C PRO A 48 -3.50 16.09 24.99
N ALA A 49 -4.71 16.49 25.44
CA ALA A 49 -5.78 16.84 24.51
C ALA A 49 -5.25 17.91 23.54
N PRO A 50 -5.35 17.69 22.22
CA PRO A 50 -4.92 18.68 21.24
C PRO A 50 -5.69 19.97 21.49
N THR A 51 -4.99 20.99 21.98
CA THR A 51 -5.54 22.33 22.31
C THR A 51 -5.52 23.26 21.10
N HIS A 52 -5.12 22.76 19.93
CA HIS A 52 -5.16 23.52 18.69
C HIS A 52 -6.61 23.64 18.23
N THR A 53 -7.15 24.85 18.34
CA THR A 53 -8.34 25.24 17.58
C THR A 53 -8.00 25.03 16.11
N PRO A 54 -8.75 24.20 15.35
CA PRO A 54 -8.48 23.99 13.93
C PRO A 54 -8.42 25.36 13.26
N ARG A 55 -7.25 25.72 12.72
CA ARG A 55 -7.14 26.90 11.88
C ARG A 55 -8.13 26.68 10.74
N PRO A 56 -9.09 27.59 10.48
CA PRO A 56 -9.96 27.46 9.33
C PRO A 56 -9.07 27.28 8.09
N LEU A 57 -9.39 26.25 7.30
CA LEU A 57 -8.71 25.99 6.05
C LEU A 57 -8.64 27.29 5.27
N PRO A 58 -7.48 27.65 4.69
CA PRO A 58 -7.42 28.83 3.83
C PRO A 58 -8.51 28.70 2.78
N GLU A 59 -9.28 29.79 2.59
CA GLU A 59 -10.29 29.82 1.54
C GLU A 59 -9.61 29.40 0.23
N PRO A 60 -10.23 28.51 -0.56
CA PRO A 60 -9.66 28.10 -1.82
C PRO A 60 -9.41 29.35 -2.68
N SER A 61 -8.14 29.70 -2.88
CA SER A 61 -7.75 30.82 -3.71
C SER A 61 -7.88 30.39 -5.17
N TRP A 62 -9.08 30.59 -5.70
CA TRP A 62 -9.41 30.36 -7.12
C TRP A 62 -8.88 31.51 -7.97
N ASP A 63 -7.56 31.72 -7.95
CA ASP A 63 -6.92 32.71 -8.81
C ASP A 63 -7.23 32.32 -10.26
N ALA A 64 -7.66 33.28 -11.09
CA ALA A 64 -8.19 33.05 -12.45
C ALA A 64 -7.21 32.41 -13.47
N GLN A 65 -6.01 32.01 -13.04
CA GLN A 65 -5.02 31.24 -13.80
C GLN A 65 -4.90 29.77 -13.34
N SER A 66 -5.57 29.39 -12.26
CA SER A 66 -5.69 28.00 -11.81
C SER A 66 -6.89 27.36 -12.50
N PRO A 67 -6.80 26.12 -13.03
CA PRO A 67 -7.93 25.40 -13.60
C PRO A 67 -8.94 24.99 -12.50
N GLY A 68 -9.56 25.93 -11.81
CA GLY A 68 -10.73 25.72 -10.95
C GLY A 68 -12.06 25.78 -11.71
N SER A 69 -11.99 26.05 -13.01
CA SER A 69 -13.13 26.09 -13.92
C SER A 69 -13.81 24.71 -14.02
N ASP A 70 -15.13 24.70 -14.19
CA ASP A 70 -15.92 23.57 -14.69
C ASP A 70 -15.10 22.75 -15.70
N GLY A 71 -14.54 21.62 -15.27
CA GLY A 71 -13.62 20.83 -16.09
C GLY A 71 -12.28 20.45 -15.45
N SER A 72 -12.02 20.80 -14.19
CA SER A 72 -10.88 20.22 -13.45
C SER A 72 -11.12 18.76 -13.03
N LEU A 73 -10.04 18.03 -12.73
CA LEU A 73 -10.11 16.66 -12.22
C LEU A 73 -10.82 16.64 -10.87
N LEU A 74 -10.40 17.51 -9.95
CA LEU A 74 -10.97 17.59 -8.61
C LEU A 74 -12.48 17.96 -8.65
N ALA A 75 -12.86 18.94 -9.46
CA ALA A 75 -14.26 19.33 -9.61
C ALA A 75 -15.14 18.18 -10.13
N SER A 76 -14.58 17.22 -10.87
CA SER A 76 -15.32 16.04 -11.33
C SER A 76 -15.64 14.99 -10.26
N TYR A 77 -15.09 15.18 -9.05
CA TYR A 77 -15.33 14.34 -7.88
C TYR A 77 -16.17 15.02 -6.80
N ALA A 78 -16.35 16.35 -6.83
CA ALA A 78 -17.12 17.10 -5.83
C ALA A 78 -18.61 16.68 -5.73
N ASP A 79 -19.19 16.18 -6.81
CA ASP A 79 -20.59 15.68 -6.81
C ASP A 79 -20.70 14.19 -6.50
N ARG A 80 -19.59 13.50 -6.22
CA ARG A 80 -19.59 12.05 -5.97
C ARG A 80 -19.55 11.80 -4.48
N SER A 81 -20.34 10.84 -4.03
CA SER A 81 -20.30 10.40 -2.63
C SER A 81 -19.19 9.35 -2.42
N PRO A 82 -18.52 9.38 -1.25
CA PRO A 82 -17.64 8.31 -0.81
C PRO A 82 -18.33 6.94 -0.85
N ASN A 83 -17.56 5.89 -1.15
CA ASN A 83 -18.05 4.52 -1.05
C ASN A 83 -18.29 4.14 0.41
N LYS A 84 -19.14 3.12 0.61
CA LYS A 84 -19.38 2.60 1.96
C LYS A 84 -18.14 1.90 2.49
N GLN A 85 -17.91 2.01 3.80
CA GLN A 85 -16.74 1.44 4.46
C GLN A 85 -16.60 -0.06 4.17
N GLU A 86 -17.69 -0.82 4.19
CA GLU A 86 -17.65 -2.27 3.94
C GLU A 86 -17.25 -2.64 2.51
N GLU A 87 -17.42 -1.71 1.56
CA GLU A 87 -16.99 -1.88 0.18
C GLU A 87 -15.49 -1.58 0.03
N VAL A 88 -15.03 -0.49 0.64
CA VAL A 88 -13.61 -0.10 0.68
C VAL A 88 -12.74 -1.22 1.26
N GLU A 89 -13.21 -1.87 2.32
CA GLU A 89 -12.50 -2.97 2.98
C GLU A 89 -12.33 -4.23 2.12
N ARG A 90 -13.13 -4.37 1.06
CA ARG A 90 -13.06 -5.51 0.12
C ARG A 90 -12.21 -5.23 -1.10
N TRP A 91 -11.68 -4.03 -1.23
CA TRP A 91 -10.85 -3.65 -2.37
C TRP A 91 -9.52 -4.42 -2.37
N GLN A 92 -9.12 -4.85 -3.55
CA GLN A 92 -7.91 -5.64 -3.78
C GLN A 92 -7.05 -4.97 -4.86
N LEU A 93 -5.74 -5.07 -4.67
CA LEU A 93 -4.81 -4.70 -5.73
C LEU A 93 -4.71 -5.82 -6.78
N PRO A 94 -4.52 -5.48 -8.06
CA PRO A 94 -4.51 -4.13 -8.64
C PRO A 94 -5.89 -3.63 -9.06
N TRP A 95 -6.94 -4.44 -9.00
CA TRP A 95 -8.23 -4.17 -9.66
C TRP A 95 -8.97 -2.93 -9.16
N GLN A 96 -8.91 -2.65 -7.86
CA GLN A 96 -9.58 -1.49 -7.25
C GLN A 96 -8.66 -0.28 -7.04
N SER A 97 -7.46 -0.28 -7.64
CA SER A 97 -6.49 0.84 -7.53
C SER A 97 -7.11 2.19 -7.93
N ARG A 98 -7.84 2.23 -9.05
CA ARG A 98 -8.48 3.46 -9.54
C ARG A 98 -9.63 3.91 -8.61
N ALA A 99 -10.36 2.97 -8.00
CA ALA A 99 -11.42 3.29 -7.05
C ALA A 99 -10.85 3.91 -5.78
N ALA A 100 -9.75 3.37 -5.25
CA ALA A 100 -9.07 3.92 -4.08
C ALA A 100 -8.55 5.35 -4.30
N ILE A 101 -7.97 5.63 -5.46
CA ILE A 101 -7.51 6.98 -5.81
C ILE A 101 -8.69 7.93 -6.00
N ALA A 102 -9.77 7.46 -6.65
CA ALA A 102 -10.99 8.25 -6.78
C ALA A 102 -11.58 8.61 -5.41
N GLU A 103 -11.61 7.68 -4.46
CA GLU A 103 -12.07 7.92 -3.10
C GLU A 103 -11.25 9.01 -2.40
N LEU A 104 -9.92 8.97 -2.54
CA LEU A 104 -9.04 10.00 -1.98
C LEU A 104 -9.29 11.38 -2.61
N LEU A 105 -9.60 11.42 -3.92
CA LEU A 105 -9.96 12.66 -4.62
C LEU A 105 -11.33 13.19 -4.22
N ILE A 106 -12.30 12.32 -3.90
CA ILE A 106 -13.61 12.71 -3.34
C ILE A 106 -13.38 13.35 -1.96
N VAL A 107 -12.63 12.67 -1.09
CA VAL A 107 -12.26 13.19 0.24
C VAL A 107 -11.58 14.57 0.15
N ALA A 108 -10.70 14.75 -0.84
CA ALA A 108 -10.04 16.04 -1.09
C ALA A 108 -10.95 17.11 -1.69
N ALA A 109 -12.00 16.72 -2.43
CA ALA A 109 -13.00 17.64 -2.97
C ALA A 109 -13.99 18.11 -1.91
N ASP A 110 -14.34 17.22 -0.97
CA ASP A 110 -15.29 17.47 0.12
C ASP A 110 -14.63 18.12 1.36
N ASP A 111 -13.31 18.32 1.34
CA ASP A 111 -12.52 18.79 2.49
C ASP A 111 -12.78 17.91 3.76
N ASP A 112 -12.85 16.57 3.61
CA ASP A 112 -13.14 15.61 4.69
C ASP A 112 -11.86 14.94 5.27
N PRO A 113 -11.17 15.55 6.24
CA PRO A 113 -9.98 14.94 6.82
C PRO A 113 -10.25 13.61 7.54
N ALA A 114 -11.48 13.38 8.04
CA ALA A 114 -11.84 12.13 8.69
C ALA A 114 -11.94 10.97 7.67
N GLY A 115 -12.28 11.28 6.42
CA GLY A 115 -12.27 10.34 5.29
C GLY A 115 -10.89 9.79 4.96
N MET A 116 -9.83 10.58 5.14
CA MET A 116 -8.47 10.18 4.74
C MET A 116 -7.97 8.94 5.46
N GLY A 117 -8.24 8.80 6.76
CA GLY A 117 -7.77 7.67 7.57
C GLY A 117 -8.32 6.30 7.12
N ARG A 118 -9.41 6.29 6.34
CA ARG A 118 -10.00 5.06 5.79
C ARG A 118 -9.21 4.53 4.58
N ILE A 119 -8.55 5.41 3.84
CA ILE A 119 -7.91 5.11 2.55
C ILE A 119 -6.39 5.11 2.66
N LEU A 120 -5.86 6.04 3.46
CA LEU A 120 -4.42 6.17 3.68
C LEU A 120 -3.94 5.14 4.71
N SER A 121 -2.71 4.65 4.52
CA SER A 121 -2.01 3.87 5.54
C SER A 121 -1.74 4.73 6.77
N SER A 122 -1.63 4.08 7.94
CA SER A 122 -1.19 4.71 9.18
C SER A 122 0.19 5.41 9.06
N ASN A 123 1.03 4.93 8.14
CA ASN A 123 2.36 5.47 7.86
C ASN A 123 2.42 6.21 6.52
N ALA A 124 1.28 6.69 6.02
CA ALA A 124 1.22 7.36 4.73
C ALA A 124 2.14 8.60 4.69
N ARG A 125 2.81 8.78 3.55
CA ARG A 125 3.73 9.89 3.30
C ARG A 125 3.35 10.63 2.04
N TRP A 126 3.85 11.85 1.92
CA TRP A 126 3.71 12.63 0.69
C TRP A 126 4.94 13.46 0.41
N GLY A 127 5.18 13.80 -0.86
CA GLY A 127 6.39 14.49 -1.30
C GLY A 127 6.40 14.68 -2.81
N LEU A 128 7.60 14.77 -3.40
CA LEU A 128 7.75 14.87 -4.87
C LEU A 128 7.20 13.61 -5.56
N PRO A 129 6.71 13.69 -6.81
CA PRO A 129 6.25 12.53 -7.57
C PRO A 129 7.41 11.65 -8.07
N ASP A 130 8.16 11.09 -7.11
CA ASP A 130 9.30 10.20 -7.28
C ASP A 130 9.05 8.88 -6.55
N ARG A 131 9.31 7.76 -7.22
CA ARG A 131 9.11 6.41 -6.69
C ARG A 131 10.01 6.08 -5.49
N ARG A 132 11.12 6.79 -5.35
CA ARG A 132 12.08 6.68 -4.23
C ARG A 132 11.63 7.47 -3.00
N GLN A 133 10.56 8.27 -3.13
CA GLN A 133 9.97 9.07 -2.05
C GLN A 133 10.95 10.09 -1.44
N PHE A 134 11.77 10.71 -2.30
CA PHE A 134 12.72 11.73 -1.86
C PHE A 134 12.00 12.89 -1.18
N GLN A 135 12.58 13.32 -0.05
CA GLN A 135 12.07 14.42 0.77
C GLN A 135 10.60 14.23 1.19
N SER A 136 10.12 12.99 1.19
CA SER A 136 8.76 12.71 1.63
C SER A 136 8.63 12.91 3.13
N ARG A 137 7.45 13.38 3.55
CA ARG A 137 7.10 13.63 4.94
C ARG A 137 5.80 12.89 5.30
N PRO A 138 5.57 12.57 6.58
CA PRO A 138 4.32 11.94 6.99
C PRO A 138 3.11 12.79 6.62
N VAL A 139 2.01 12.15 6.25
CA VAL A 139 0.71 12.81 6.08
C VAL A 139 0.17 13.22 7.46
N PHE A 140 0.24 12.30 8.43
CA PHE A 140 -0.20 12.54 9.81
C PHE A 140 1.01 12.82 10.69
N THR A 141 0.97 13.93 11.43
CA THR A 141 2.00 14.29 12.40
C THR A 141 1.37 14.60 13.76
N LYS A 142 2.20 14.79 14.80
CA LYS A 142 1.69 15.18 16.12
C LYS A 142 1.02 16.56 16.09
N ASP A 143 1.57 17.47 15.27
CA ASP A 143 1.07 18.85 15.15
C ASP A 143 -0.06 18.96 14.12
N ASP A 144 -0.17 18.00 13.20
CA ASP A 144 -1.23 17.87 12.20
C ASP A 144 -1.79 16.43 12.17
N PRO A 145 -2.58 16.03 13.19
CA PRO A 145 -3.11 14.67 13.28
C PRO A 145 -4.20 14.38 12.24
N LEU A 146 -4.77 15.42 11.64
CA LEU A 146 -5.80 15.32 10.61
C LEU A 146 -5.22 15.37 9.19
N GLY A 147 -3.92 15.64 9.03
CA GLY A 147 -3.27 15.73 7.72
C GLY A 147 -3.76 16.89 6.85
N ILE A 148 -4.11 18.01 7.48
CA ILE A 148 -4.65 19.20 6.82
C ILE A 148 -3.67 19.79 5.81
N GLU A 149 -2.36 19.81 6.11
CA GLU A 149 -1.35 20.33 5.19
C GLU A 149 -1.33 19.51 3.89
N PHE A 150 -1.35 18.18 4.03
CA PHE A 150 -1.42 17.26 2.90
C PHE A 150 -2.71 17.45 2.10
N LEU A 151 -3.86 17.48 2.76
CA LEU A 151 -5.16 17.63 2.12
C LEU A 151 -5.23 18.90 1.27
N SER A 152 -4.76 20.03 1.83
CA SER A 152 -4.67 21.31 1.12
C SER A 152 -3.75 21.24 -0.10
N ALA A 153 -2.58 20.61 0.03
CA ALA A 153 -1.64 20.45 -1.07
C ALA A 153 -2.19 19.53 -2.18
N LEU A 154 -2.87 18.44 -1.81
CA LEU A 154 -3.55 17.55 -2.75
C LEU A 154 -4.65 18.28 -3.51
N ARG A 155 -5.50 19.04 -2.81
CA ARG A 155 -6.56 19.85 -3.40
C ARG A 155 -6.01 20.83 -4.45
N THR A 156 -5.02 21.62 -4.05
CA THR A 156 -4.35 22.60 -4.92
C THR A 156 -3.66 21.95 -6.11
N SER A 157 -3.10 20.75 -5.94
CA SER A 157 -2.45 20.05 -7.04
C SER A 157 -3.44 19.41 -8.00
N ALA A 158 -4.45 18.71 -7.49
CA ALA A 158 -5.45 18.01 -8.27
C ALA A 158 -6.34 18.96 -9.08
N SER A 159 -6.56 20.19 -8.62
CA SER A 159 -7.27 21.21 -9.40
C SER A 159 -6.54 21.59 -10.69
N ARG A 160 -5.22 21.40 -10.79
CA ARG A 160 -4.46 21.73 -12.01
C ARG A 160 -4.62 20.72 -13.15
N PHE A 161 -5.23 19.57 -12.87
CA PHE A 161 -5.47 18.51 -13.83
C PHE A 161 -6.83 18.71 -14.50
N LYS A 162 -6.94 18.39 -15.79
CA LYS A 162 -8.25 18.38 -16.47
C LYS A 162 -9.08 17.18 -16.04
N LYS A 163 -10.41 17.27 -16.19
CA LYS A 163 -11.38 16.20 -15.90
C LYS A 163 -11.05 14.86 -16.55
N ARG A 164 -10.40 14.88 -17.72
CA ARG A 164 -9.96 13.68 -18.46
C ARG A 164 -8.43 13.55 -18.46
N ALA A 165 -7.78 13.93 -17.37
CA ALA A 165 -6.34 13.77 -17.20
C ALA A 165 -5.91 12.32 -17.47
N LYS A 166 -4.75 12.17 -18.11
CA LYS A 166 -4.20 10.87 -18.47
C LYS A 166 -3.85 10.10 -17.20
N PHE A 167 -4.44 8.92 -17.05
CA PHE A 167 -4.16 8.00 -15.95
C PHE A 167 -3.32 6.82 -16.44
N ILE A 168 -2.25 6.50 -15.72
CA ILE A 168 -1.37 5.36 -15.97
C ILE A 168 -1.29 4.52 -14.69
N LEU A 169 -1.32 3.19 -14.85
CA LEU A 169 -1.09 2.22 -13.77
C LEU A 169 0.19 1.43 -14.14
N GLU A 170 1.18 1.44 -13.25
CA GLU A 170 2.53 0.92 -13.51
C GLU A 170 2.97 -0.19 -12.53
N PRO A 171 3.49 -1.31 -13.07
CA PRO A 171 3.03 -1.97 -14.30
C PRO A 171 1.59 -2.51 -14.07
N LEU A 172 0.96 -3.38 -14.86
CA LEU A 172 1.00 -4.83 -14.61
C LEU A 172 0.24 -5.58 -15.70
N PRO A 173 0.98 -6.30 -16.55
CA PRO A 173 0.65 -7.69 -16.85
C PRO A 173 1.68 -8.63 -16.20
N GLY A 174 1.24 -9.60 -15.40
CA GLY A 174 2.07 -10.68 -14.86
C GLY A 174 2.55 -10.53 -13.40
N PHE A 175 2.26 -9.42 -12.71
CA PHE A 175 2.52 -9.29 -11.26
C PHE A 175 1.25 -9.10 -10.43
N GLU A 176 0.08 -9.42 -10.98
CA GLU A 176 -1.20 -9.28 -10.30
C GLU A 176 -1.21 -10.08 -8.99
N MET A 177 -0.60 -11.27 -8.98
CA MET A 177 -0.48 -12.08 -7.75
C MET A 177 0.42 -11.45 -6.68
N PHE A 178 1.49 -10.73 -7.08
CA PHE A 178 2.36 -10.05 -6.13
C PHE A 178 1.70 -8.80 -5.56
N ALA A 179 0.99 -8.04 -6.40
CA ALA A 179 0.18 -6.92 -5.96
C ALA A 179 -0.95 -7.36 -5.02
N ALA A 180 -1.70 -8.41 -5.38
CA ALA A 180 -2.82 -8.93 -4.59
C ALA A 180 -2.38 -9.48 -3.23
N SER A 181 -1.19 -10.09 -3.16
CA SER A 181 -0.62 -10.58 -1.89
C SER A 181 0.07 -9.49 -1.06
N GLY A 182 0.23 -8.29 -1.59
CA GLY A 182 0.99 -7.21 -0.96
C GLY A 182 2.51 -7.37 -1.03
N ALA A 183 3.02 -8.35 -1.78
CA ALA A 183 4.44 -8.55 -1.99
C ALA A 183 5.09 -7.41 -2.80
N GLU A 184 4.32 -6.76 -3.68
CA GLU A 184 4.76 -5.61 -4.47
C GLU A 184 3.73 -4.48 -4.40
N PRO A 185 4.14 -3.21 -4.28
CA PRO A 185 3.24 -2.09 -4.36
C PRO A 185 2.74 -1.86 -5.81
N VAL A 186 1.58 -1.25 -5.94
CA VAL A 186 1.07 -0.77 -7.23
C VAL A 186 1.26 0.73 -7.32
N TRP A 187 1.81 1.20 -8.45
CA TRP A 187 1.96 2.62 -8.73
C TRP A 187 0.91 3.08 -9.72
N ALA A 188 0.33 4.25 -9.48
CA ALA A 188 -0.55 4.91 -10.43
C ALA A 188 -0.21 6.39 -10.53
N SER A 189 -0.42 6.98 -11.70
CA SER A 189 -0.13 8.39 -11.92
C SER A 189 -1.19 9.07 -12.78
N TYR A 190 -1.55 10.30 -12.42
CA TYR A 190 -2.19 11.26 -13.31
C TYR A 190 -1.15 12.22 -13.87
N PHE A 191 -1.31 12.61 -15.14
CA PHE A 191 -0.47 13.60 -15.81
C PHE A 191 -1.32 14.79 -16.27
N SER A 192 -0.81 16.01 -16.11
CA SER A 192 -1.40 17.19 -16.73
C SER A 192 -1.30 17.12 -18.25
N ASP A 193 -2.17 17.84 -18.95
CA ASP A 193 -2.21 17.85 -20.43
C ASP A 193 -0.88 18.27 -21.07
N ASP A 194 -0.13 19.14 -20.41
CA ASP A 194 1.20 19.61 -20.85
C ASP A 194 2.35 18.78 -20.27
N GLY A 195 2.06 17.76 -19.46
CA GLY A 195 3.04 16.85 -18.86
C GLY A 195 3.96 17.47 -17.80
N GLN A 196 3.69 18.69 -17.34
CA GLN A 196 4.51 19.37 -16.33
C GLN A 196 4.15 18.99 -14.89
N ASP A 197 2.92 18.53 -14.67
CA ASP A 197 2.42 18.17 -13.35
C ASP A 197 2.08 16.67 -13.30
N VAL A 198 2.35 16.07 -12.15
CA VAL A 198 2.15 14.64 -11.92
C VAL A 198 1.59 14.44 -10.51
N LEU A 199 0.48 13.71 -10.41
CA LEU A 199 0.05 13.08 -9.15
C LEU A 199 0.44 11.62 -9.22
N ALA A 200 1.30 11.16 -8.32
CA ALA A 200 1.72 9.77 -8.21
C ALA A 200 1.14 9.16 -6.92
N PHE A 201 0.70 7.91 -6.99
CA PHE A 201 0.11 7.17 -5.89
C PHE A 201 0.82 5.84 -5.77
N ARG A 202 1.30 5.50 -4.57
CA ARG A 202 1.71 4.14 -4.21
C ARG A 202 0.62 3.52 -3.37
N MET A 203 0.16 2.36 -3.80
CA MET A 203 -0.79 1.55 -3.06
C MET A 203 -0.12 0.26 -2.60
N ILE A 204 -0.45 -0.14 -1.38
CA ILE A 204 0.05 -1.35 -0.72
C ILE A 204 -1.11 -2.14 -0.12
N VAL A 205 -0.81 -3.34 0.38
CA VAL A 205 -1.72 -4.10 1.25
C VAL A 205 -1.22 -3.97 2.68
N GLU A 206 -2.00 -3.34 3.55
CA GLU A 206 -1.73 -3.19 4.98
C GLU A 206 -2.86 -3.87 5.77
N GLY A 207 -2.54 -4.87 6.59
CA GLY A 207 -3.56 -5.62 7.35
C GLY A 207 -4.58 -6.35 6.46
N GLY A 208 -4.20 -6.75 5.25
CA GLY A 208 -5.11 -7.37 4.27
C GLY A 208 -6.00 -6.40 3.51
N GLN A 209 -5.87 -5.08 3.76
CA GLN A 209 -6.64 -4.04 3.09
C GLN A 209 -5.77 -3.24 2.13
N LEU A 210 -6.33 -2.86 0.98
CA LEU A 210 -5.71 -1.88 0.09
C LEU A 210 -5.61 -0.54 0.81
N LYS A 211 -4.39 0.02 0.87
CA LYS A 211 -4.12 1.37 1.40
C LYS A 211 -3.24 2.17 0.44
N ILE A 212 -3.39 3.49 0.44
CA ILE A 212 -2.43 4.42 -0.18
C ILE A 212 -1.41 4.82 0.88
N ASP A 213 -0.14 4.48 0.67
CA ASP A 213 0.93 4.82 1.62
C ASP A 213 1.86 5.92 1.11
N TYR A 214 1.72 6.32 -0.16
CA TYR A 214 2.45 7.44 -0.72
C TYR A 214 1.65 8.23 -1.73
N VAL A 215 1.70 9.56 -1.60
CA VAL A 215 1.20 10.49 -2.61
C VAL A 215 2.29 11.47 -3.01
N GLY A 216 2.73 11.37 -4.26
CA GLY A 216 3.66 12.29 -4.88
C GLY A 216 2.93 13.40 -5.61
N LEU A 217 3.27 14.66 -5.35
CA LEU A 217 2.71 15.83 -6.01
C LEU A 217 3.68 17.02 -5.97
N PHE A 218 3.48 17.99 -6.84
CA PHE A 218 4.16 19.29 -6.72
C PHE A 218 3.25 20.27 -5.99
N VAL A 219 3.69 20.86 -4.87
CA VAL A 219 2.90 21.90 -4.20
C VAL A 219 2.66 23.09 -5.14
N GLU A 220 3.73 23.54 -5.79
CA GLU A 220 3.71 24.56 -6.83
C GLU A 220 3.98 23.95 -8.20
N ARG A 221 3.27 24.42 -9.23
CA ARG A 221 3.46 23.92 -10.59
C ARG A 221 4.91 24.16 -11.06
N PRO A 222 5.63 23.13 -11.55
CA PRO A 222 6.96 23.32 -12.12
C PRO A 222 6.91 24.27 -13.32
N ARG A 223 7.85 25.22 -13.39
CA ARG A 223 7.95 26.18 -14.52
C ARG A 223 8.81 25.67 -15.69
N GLY A 224 9.34 24.45 -15.59
CA GLY A 224 10.23 23.86 -16.59
C GLY A 224 10.45 22.38 -16.34
N MET A 225 11.29 21.75 -17.18
CA MET A 225 11.70 20.35 -16.98
C MET A 225 12.24 20.16 -15.56
N LEU A 226 11.67 19.19 -14.85
CA LEU A 226 12.17 18.81 -13.54
C LEU A 226 13.61 18.29 -13.69
N ARG A 227 14.57 19.06 -13.18
CA ARG A 227 15.92 18.56 -12.97
C ARG A 227 16.03 18.23 -11.50
N VAL A 228 15.81 16.96 -11.15
CA VAL A 228 16.23 16.47 -9.83
C VAL A 228 17.76 16.54 -9.86
N SER A 229 18.35 17.48 -9.11
CA SER A 229 19.81 17.54 -9.02
C SER A 229 20.31 16.19 -8.50
N SER A 230 21.34 15.66 -9.14
CA SER A 230 21.97 14.38 -8.76
C SER A 230 22.42 14.35 -7.29
N GLU A 231 22.72 15.53 -6.72
CA GLU A 231 23.06 15.71 -5.31
C GLU A 231 21.90 15.37 -4.35
N ILE A 232 20.64 15.53 -4.79
CA ILE A 232 19.44 15.19 -4.00
C ILE A 232 18.96 13.77 -4.34
N ALA A 233 19.16 13.33 -5.58
CA ALA A 233 18.61 12.08 -6.10
C ALA A 233 19.26 10.82 -5.54
N GLY A 234 20.40 10.91 -4.86
CA GLY A 234 21.17 9.74 -4.40
C GLY A 234 21.45 8.72 -5.51
N ASP A 235 22.08 7.60 -5.14
CA ASP A 235 22.19 6.49 -6.07
C ASP A 235 20.81 5.84 -6.28
N PRO A 236 20.48 5.40 -7.52
CA PRO A 236 19.28 4.61 -7.75
C PRO A 236 19.25 3.39 -6.81
N PRO A 237 18.09 3.05 -6.23
CA PRO A 237 17.97 1.79 -5.53
C PRO A 237 18.32 0.64 -6.49
N PRO A 238 18.98 -0.42 -6.01
CA PRO A 238 19.31 -1.56 -6.86
C PRO A 238 18.03 -2.13 -7.49
N THR A 239 18.03 -2.28 -8.82
CA THR A 239 16.88 -2.71 -9.63
C THR A 239 16.46 -4.16 -9.37
N ILE A 240 17.23 -4.91 -8.58
CA ILE A 240 16.97 -6.31 -8.30
C ILE A 240 16.03 -6.38 -7.11
N PRO A 241 14.83 -6.99 -7.24
CA PRO A 241 13.98 -7.24 -6.08
C PRO A 241 14.79 -8.02 -5.06
N LEU A 242 15.07 -7.39 -3.93
CA LEU A 242 15.55 -8.08 -2.74
C LEU A 242 14.39 -8.94 -2.28
N VAL A 243 14.29 -10.15 -2.85
CA VAL A 243 13.60 -11.25 -2.18
C VAL A 243 14.27 -11.31 -0.81
N LYS A 244 13.58 -10.85 0.23
CA LYS A 244 14.01 -11.12 1.60
C LYS A 244 14.05 -12.63 1.69
N ALA A 245 15.25 -13.19 1.52
CA ALA A 245 15.47 -14.60 1.81
C ALA A 245 14.92 -14.80 3.21
N GLU A 246 13.97 -15.73 3.35
CA GLU A 246 13.43 -16.09 4.64
C GLU A 246 14.63 -16.33 5.56
N VAL A 247 14.69 -15.57 6.66
CA VAL A 247 15.71 -15.77 7.68
C VAL A 247 15.41 -17.14 8.25
N SER A 248 16.05 -18.17 7.69
CA SER A 248 15.99 -19.51 8.22
C SER A 248 16.65 -19.45 9.60
N LEU A 249 15.82 -19.43 10.63
CA LEU A 249 16.23 -19.60 12.02
C LEU A 249 16.69 -21.04 12.30
N ALA A 250 16.85 -21.88 11.26
CA ALA A 250 17.44 -23.20 11.42
C ALA A 250 18.90 -23.03 11.89
N PRO A 251 19.26 -23.55 13.08
CA PRO A 251 20.63 -23.50 13.54
C PRO A 251 21.55 -24.17 12.51
N PRO A 252 22.78 -23.67 12.31
CA PRO A 252 23.71 -24.27 11.36
C PRO A 252 23.88 -25.74 11.73
N LYS A 253 23.58 -26.65 10.78
CA LYS A 253 23.89 -28.07 10.94
C LYS A 253 25.38 -28.16 11.20
N SER A 254 25.74 -28.44 12.45
CA SER A 254 27.10 -28.78 12.83
C SER A 254 27.55 -29.90 11.92
N LYS A 255 28.55 -29.64 11.07
CA LYS A 255 29.22 -30.69 10.30
C LYS A 255 29.81 -31.67 11.30
N SER A 256 29.11 -32.75 11.58
CA SER A 256 29.69 -33.94 12.18
C SER A 256 30.76 -34.40 11.21
N LYS A 257 32.02 -34.17 11.60
CA LYS A 257 33.19 -34.70 10.94
C LYS A 257 33.09 -36.22 11.04
N SER A 258 32.57 -36.87 10.00
CA SER A 258 32.61 -38.31 9.86
C SER A 258 34.07 -38.72 9.71
N THR A 259 34.63 -39.25 10.79
CA THR A 259 35.89 -40.00 10.77
C THR A 259 35.72 -41.16 9.79
N PRO A 260 36.57 -41.29 8.76
CA PRO A 260 36.52 -42.43 7.87
C PRO A 260 36.93 -43.70 8.62
N GLU A 261 36.06 -44.69 8.52
CA GLU A 261 36.23 -46.07 8.98
C GLU A 261 37.39 -46.71 8.18
N PRO A 262 38.38 -47.36 8.84
CA PRO A 262 39.45 -48.03 8.14
C PRO A 262 38.92 -49.29 7.45
N SER A 263 39.00 -49.29 6.12
CA SER A 263 38.71 -50.42 5.24
C SER A 263 39.59 -51.62 5.59
N GLU A 264 38.93 -52.70 6.01
CA GLU A 264 39.49 -54.03 6.20
C GLU A 264 39.91 -54.60 4.83
N GLN A 265 41.20 -54.92 4.71
CA GLN A 265 41.83 -55.41 3.49
C GLN A 265 41.75 -56.93 3.52
N THR A 266 40.81 -57.50 2.77
CA THR A 266 40.68 -58.95 2.58
C THR A 266 41.66 -59.39 1.49
N ASP A 267 42.69 -60.15 1.90
CA ASP A 267 43.55 -60.88 0.98
C ASP A 267 42.76 -62.07 0.41
N GLU A 268 42.47 -62.02 -0.90
CA GLU A 268 41.94 -63.17 -1.64
C GLU A 268 43.06 -63.83 -2.45
N GLU A 269 43.41 -65.01 -1.96
CA GLU A 269 44.18 -66.08 -2.56
C GLU A 269 43.45 -66.63 -3.79
N THR A 270 44.07 -66.71 -4.97
CA THR A 270 43.70 -67.73 -5.96
C THR A 270 44.88 -68.12 -6.85
N GLU A 271 45.03 -69.44 -6.95
CA GLU A 271 45.96 -70.25 -7.71
C GLU A 271 46.01 -70.00 -9.22
N GLY A 272 47.16 -70.34 -9.79
CA GLY A 272 47.43 -70.60 -11.21
C GLY A 272 48.82 -71.15 -11.40
#